data_AF-A0A0A0HXR7-F1
#
_entry.id   AF-A0A0A0HXR7-F1
#
_cell.length_a   1.000
_cell.length_b   1.000
_cell.length_c   1.000
_cell.angle_alpha   90.00
_cell.angle_beta   90.00
_cell.angle_gamma   90.00
#
_symmetry.space_group_name_H-M   'P 1'
#
loop_
_entity.id
_entity.type
_entity.pdbx_description
1 polymer ?
#
loop_
_entity_poly.entity_id
_entity_poly.type
_entity_poly.pdbx_seq_one_letter_code
_entity_poly.pdbx_strand_id
1 'polypeptide(L)'
;MNNSLIRLKYFDTIRHLLRSGKASDPYVLKVTQEKIINNKLNLDEIPDPLYHVRIEDYVEIDENTYYKTREIKSNQFYVEYDNGVLYFNPTEEGKTVKIEYKGRGVLQFPAERIWVHNPNPWVIDNLQELIDFIFEKERLLNEKFSKFTQLVKDKTKEINDKVDNFTEFLKKKTDEYEHYIDEWIKLANTKIKTITECIIRCNEQTKKCEETTQESKDWTEKAKVIWKPSIPSFLHIDEKYPFPELGWTTICDDNGDVIRFDGSAWIKQGNIVGAVPLATPQMKGLMSKEDKWKMDNVQEGAEKNLRGDDLKDEISWLLKTKSITFTVPNEVTTGDVGYMLQAPCEGKIVRITGIAQEPCISGEWAEFSIIKSSFQNLNDYSQWKEITDKYNRLKFLGYSRISQSPNILNYNIDRNDVFRLICTRKAEGLKNVTIQIDYEV
;
A
#
# COMPACT_ATOMS: atom_id res chain seq x y z
N MET A 1 56.08 41.06 39.02
CA MET A 1 56.37 41.56 40.39
C MET A 1 57.86 41.41 40.62
N ASN A 2 58.50 42.49 41.07
CA ASN A 2 59.93 42.59 41.34
C ASN A 2 60.41 41.45 42.24
N ASN A 3 61.22 40.53 41.72
CA ASN A 3 62.15 39.79 42.56
C ASN A 3 63.47 40.56 42.57
N SER A 4 63.55 41.51 43.50
CA SER A 4 64.82 42.04 43.98
C SER A 4 65.63 40.87 44.54
N LEU A 5 66.49 40.30 43.70
CA LEU A 5 67.61 39.46 44.12
C LEU A 5 68.52 40.32 45.00
N ILE A 6 68.20 40.39 46.28
CA ILE A 6 69.19 40.63 47.32
C ILE A 6 70.12 39.42 47.22
N ARG A 7 71.16 39.53 46.37
CA ARG A 7 72.30 38.61 46.33
C ARG A 7 73.04 38.77 47.64
N LEU A 8 72.56 38.08 48.67
CA LEU A 8 73.28 37.94 49.92
C LEU A 8 74.51 37.07 49.63
N LYS A 9 75.68 37.71 49.67
CA LYS A 9 76.99 37.05 49.68
C LYS A 9 77.00 35.99 50.79
N TYR A 10 77.07 34.71 50.41
CA TYR A 10 77.30 33.53 51.28
C TYR A 10 76.13 32.98 52.11
N PHE A 11 74.95 32.73 51.53
CA PHE A 11 73.90 31.95 52.24
C PHE A 11 74.00 30.42 52.11
N ASP A 12 74.75 29.94 51.14
CA ASP A 12 74.90 28.51 50.92
C ASP A 12 76.12 27.94 51.64
N THR A 13 76.18 28.10 52.95
CA THR A 13 77.24 27.45 53.73
C THR A 13 76.91 25.97 53.90
N ILE A 14 77.91 25.11 53.70
CA ILE A 14 77.79 23.70 54.07
C ILE A 14 77.59 23.67 55.59
N ARG A 15 76.47 23.09 56.05
CA ARG A 15 76.16 23.02 57.47
C ARG A 15 76.62 21.68 58.01
N HIS A 16 77.65 21.71 58.84
CA HIS A 16 78.11 20.57 59.62
C HIS A 16 77.66 20.76 61.06
N LEU A 17 76.53 20.15 61.42
CA LEU A 17 76.00 20.18 62.77
C LEU A 17 76.22 18.80 63.37
N LEU A 18 77.36 18.58 64.02
CA LEU A 18 77.69 17.33 64.71
C LEU A 18 77.73 17.56 66.22
N ARG A 19 77.04 16.71 66.97
CA ARG A 19 77.02 16.70 68.44
C ARG A 19 78.29 16.05 68.96
N SER A 20 78.81 16.58 70.06
CA SER A 20 80.05 16.12 70.68
C SER A 20 79.89 14.87 71.56
N GLY A 21 78.67 14.49 71.93
CA GLY A 21 78.37 13.32 72.76
C GLY A 21 78.71 13.49 74.25
N LYS A 22 79.15 14.68 74.66
CA LYS A 22 79.43 15.02 76.07
C LYS A 22 78.12 15.29 76.82
N ALA A 23 78.15 15.28 78.15
CA ALA A 23 76.96 15.56 78.97
C ALA A 23 76.29 16.93 78.66
N SER A 24 77.05 17.90 78.12
CA SER A 24 76.54 19.19 77.67
C SER A 24 75.88 19.18 76.29
N ASP A 25 76.11 18.15 75.47
CA ASP A 25 75.63 18.03 74.08
C ASP A 25 75.53 16.53 73.68
N PRO A 26 74.52 15.82 74.22
CA PRO A 26 74.39 14.37 74.11
C PRO A 26 73.84 13.92 72.75
N TYR A 27 74.10 12.66 72.37
CA TYR A 27 73.44 12.04 71.23
C TYR A 27 71.96 11.78 71.51
N VAL A 28 71.11 12.04 70.51
CA VAL A 28 69.65 11.96 70.62
C VAL A 28 69.17 10.60 70.13
N LEU A 29 68.43 9.86 70.95
CA LEU A 29 67.78 8.62 70.52
C LEU A 29 66.62 8.96 69.57
N LYS A 30 66.63 8.38 68.37
CA LYS A 30 65.57 8.52 67.38
C LYS A 30 64.97 7.14 67.07
N VAL A 31 63.65 7.11 67.01
CA VAL A 31 62.88 5.96 66.55
C VAL A 31 62.00 6.44 65.40
N THR A 32 62.27 5.97 64.19
CA THR A 32 61.55 6.38 62.98
C THR A 32 61.03 5.17 62.20
N GLN A 33 60.02 5.39 61.36
CA GLN A 33 59.49 4.39 60.46
C GLN A 33 59.60 4.92 59.04
N GLU A 34 60.43 4.26 58.24
CA GLU A 34 60.78 4.73 56.90
C GLU A 34 60.66 3.60 55.88
N LYS A 35 60.38 3.96 54.63
CA LYS A 35 60.23 3.01 53.53
C LYS A 35 61.55 2.87 52.77
N ILE A 36 61.93 1.64 52.46
CA ILE A 36 63.09 1.35 51.62
C ILE A 36 62.76 1.75 50.17
N ILE A 37 63.58 2.65 49.60
CA ILE A 37 63.42 3.16 48.23
C ILE A 37 64.77 3.10 47.52
N ASN A 38 64.81 2.53 46.32
CA ASN A 38 66.02 2.29 45.54
C ASN A 38 67.09 1.48 46.31
N ASN A 39 66.63 0.46 47.05
CA ASN A 39 67.44 -0.42 47.91
C ASN A 39 68.22 0.33 49.00
N LYS A 40 67.80 1.55 49.30
CA LYS A 40 68.44 2.45 50.27
C LYS A 40 67.41 3.06 51.20
N LEU A 41 67.90 3.51 52.34
CA LEU A 41 67.13 4.30 53.29
C LEU A 41 68.05 5.35 53.91
N ASN A 42 67.65 6.61 53.83
CA ASN A 42 68.43 7.71 54.36
C ASN A 42 67.90 8.08 55.74
N LEU A 43 68.76 8.09 56.76
CA LEU A 43 68.39 8.56 58.09
C LEU A 43 68.37 10.09 58.14
N ASP A 44 67.52 10.64 59.02
CA ASP A 44 67.48 12.09 59.28
C ASP A 44 68.79 12.66 59.83
N GLU A 45 69.54 11.83 60.58
CA GLU A 45 70.81 12.20 61.20
C GLU A 45 71.82 11.04 61.08
N ILE A 46 73.09 11.39 61.08
CA ILE A 46 74.20 10.43 61.04
C ILE A 46 74.19 9.60 62.33
N PRO A 47 74.09 8.26 62.23
CA PRO A 47 74.01 7.38 63.40
C PRO A 47 75.36 7.28 64.12
N ASP A 48 75.31 6.95 65.41
CA ASP A 48 76.49 6.69 66.25
C ASP A 48 77.04 5.26 66.03
N PRO A 49 78.32 5.09 65.62
CA PRO A 49 78.95 3.79 65.35
C PRO A 49 79.05 2.92 66.60
N LEU A 50 79.11 3.53 67.79
CA LEU A 50 79.20 2.80 69.06
C LEU A 50 77.85 2.22 69.49
N TYR A 51 76.76 2.92 69.19
CA TYR A 51 75.40 2.49 69.55
C TYR A 51 74.81 1.51 68.52
N HIS A 52 75.31 1.57 67.28
CA HIS A 52 74.79 0.88 66.10
C HIS A 52 73.34 1.25 65.74
N VAL A 53 72.90 0.87 64.54
CA VAL A 53 71.50 1.04 64.11
C VAL A 53 70.76 -0.27 64.35
N ARG A 54 69.56 -0.19 64.93
CA ARG A 54 68.74 -1.37 65.22
C ARG A 54 67.46 -1.32 64.40
N ILE A 55 67.17 -2.42 63.71
CA ILE A 55 65.97 -2.59 62.92
C ILE A 55 65.32 -3.91 63.34
N GLU A 56 64.02 -3.87 63.61
CA GLU A 56 63.26 -5.08 63.96
C GLU A 56 63.35 -6.10 62.81
N ASP A 57 63.70 -7.35 63.12
CA ASP A 57 63.86 -8.49 62.19
C ASP A 57 65.06 -8.44 61.21
N TYR A 58 65.98 -7.48 61.38
CA TYR A 58 67.16 -7.34 60.53
C TYR A 58 68.48 -7.41 61.31
N VAL A 59 69.54 -7.85 60.62
CA VAL A 59 70.89 -7.94 61.16
C VAL A 59 71.85 -7.02 60.40
N GLU A 60 72.57 -6.16 61.13
CA GLU A 60 73.59 -5.28 60.57
C GLU A 60 74.83 -6.09 60.16
N ILE A 61 75.32 -5.90 58.93
CA ILE A 61 76.59 -6.45 58.46
C ILE A 61 77.73 -5.46 58.66
N ASP A 62 78.91 -5.95 59.01
CA ASP A 62 80.08 -5.12 59.19
C ASP A 62 80.66 -4.61 57.86
N GLU A 63 81.34 -3.47 57.93
CA GLU A 63 81.95 -2.78 56.79
C GLU A 63 82.92 -3.69 56.00
N ASN A 64 83.74 -4.48 56.68
CA ASN A 64 84.72 -5.35 56.03
C ASN A 64 84.05 -6.50 55.26
N THR A 65 82.95 -7.04 55.79
CA THR A 65 82.16 -8.07 55.12
C THR A 65 81.42 -7.52 53.91
N TYR A 66 80.88 -6.29 54.02
CA TYR A 66 80.20 -5.63 52.92
C TYR A 66 81.15 -5.32 51.75
N TYR A 67 82.32 -4.73 52.00
CA TYR A 67 83.24 -4.39 50.90
C TYR A 67 83.86 -5.61 50.20
N LYS A 68 83.96 -6.77 50.88
CA LYS A 68 84.46 -8.02 50.29
C LYS A 68 83.45 -8.72 49.38
N THR A 69 82.18 -8.72 49.77
CA THR A 69 81.14 -9.50 49.08
C THR A 69 80.26 -8.63 48.19
N ARG A 70 80.04 -7.37 48.56
CA ARG A 70 79.07 -6.43 47.95
C ARG A 70 77.66 -6.99 47.79
N GLU A 71 77.34 -8.05 48.53
CA GLU A 71 76.05 -8.74 48.49
C GLU A 71 75.44 -8.75 49.89
N ILE A 72 74.28 -8.13 50.03
CA ILE A 72 73.49 -8.09 51.26
C ILE A 72 72.41 -9.16 51.11
N LYS A 73 72.25 -10.08 52.07
CA LYS A 73 71.17 -11.10 52.02
C LYS A 73 69.83 -10.50 52.47
N SER A 74 68.72 -11.19 52.18
CA SER A 74 67.41 -10.86 52.75
C SER A 74 67.49 -10.90 54.29
N ASN A 75 66.87 -9.93 54.97
CA ASN A 75 66.97 -9.65 56.41
C ASN A 75 68.35 -9.17 56.91
N GLN A 76 69.24 -8.74 56.02
CA GLN A 76 70.49 -8.06 56.38
C GLN A 76 70.49 -6.62 55.85
N PHE A 77 71.26 -5.76 56.50
CA PHE A 77 71.46 -4.38 56.05
C PHE A 77 72.87 -3.90 56.39
N TYR A 78 73.39 -2.99 55.57
CA TYR A 78 74.65 -2.31 55.81
C TYR A 78 74.39 -0.83 56.12
N VAL A 79 75.11 -0.29 57.10
CA VAL A 79 75.00 1.12 57.50
C VAL A 79 76.30 1.83 57.13
N GLU A 80 76.18 2.87 56.33
CA GLU A 80 77.28 3.81 56.08
C GLU A 80 77.25 4.89 57.16
N TYR A 81 78.07 4.72 58.19
CA TYR A 81 78.08 5.60 59.37
C TYR A 81 78.63 7.00 59.11
N ASP A 82 79.23 7.25 57.95
CA ASP A 82 79.74 8.56 57.58
C ASP A 82 78.65 9.51 57.04
N ASN A 83 77.61 8.96 56.40
CA ASN A 83 76.53 9.74 55.79
C ASN A 83 75.13 9.35 56.26
N GLY A 84 74.98 8.27 57.04
CA GLY A 84 73.70 7.80 57.57
C GLY A 84 72.81 7.12 56.52
N VAL A 85 73.41 6.53 55.47
CA VAL A 85 72.67 5.77 54.46
C VAL A 85 72.71 4.28 54.79
N LEU A 86 71.54 3.65 54.81
CA LEU A 86 71.40 2.21 54.93
C LEU A 86 71.20 1.59 53.56
N TYR A 87 71.81 0.44 53.35
CA TYR A 87 71.73 -0.36 52.14
C TYR A 87 71.04 -1.69 52.45
N PHE A 88 70.09 -2.05 51.61
CA PHE A 88 69.29 -3.26 51.74
C PHE A 88 69.40 -4.14 50.49
N ASN A 89 68.96 -5.39 50.60
CA ASN A 89 68.80 -6.26 49.44
C ASN A 89 67.65 -5.76 48.53
N PRO A 90 67.77 -5.85 47.19
CA PRO A 90 66.68 -5.54 46.27
C PRO A 90 65.32 -6.22 46.54
N THR A 91 65.30 -7.37 47.21
CA THR A 91 64.06 -8.07 47.60
C THR A 91 63.28 -7.36 48.70
N GLU A 92 63.90 -6.42 49.41
CA GLU A 92 63.29 -5.66 50.52
C GLU A 92 62.73 -4.31 50.05
N GLU A 93 62.81 -4.01 48.76
CA GLU A 93 62.33 -2.76 48.17
C GLU A 93 60.84 -2.54 48.47
N GLY A 94 60.53 -1.34 48.97
CA GLY A 94 59.17 -0.94 49.28
C GLY A 94 58.60 -1.42 50.62
N LYS A 95 59.37 -2.14 51.44
CA LYS A 95 58.98 -2.45 52.82
C LYS A 95 59.19 -1.25 53.74
N THR A 96 58.31 -1.09 54.72
CA THR A 96 58.45 -0.09 55.79
C THR A 96 59.12 -0.75 56.98
N VAL A 97 60.24 -0.19 57.44
CA VAL A 97 61.01 -0.70 58.57
C VAL A 97 61.04 0.31 59.70
N LYS A 98 61.04 -0.20 60.94
CA LYS A 98 61.16 0.63 62.15
C LYS A 98 62.61 0.60 62.62
N ILE A 99 63.18 1.79 62.78
CA ILE A 99 64.61 1.99 62.98
C ILE A 99 64.83 2.73 64.29
N GLU A 100 65.75 2.24 65.11
CA GLU A 100 66.21 2.86 66.34
C GLU A 100 67.72 3.13 66.27
N TYR A 101 68.13 4.39 66.48
CA TYR A 101 69.54 4.79 66.48
C TYR A 101 69.78 6.05 67.31
N LYS A 102 71.05 6.32 67.65
CA LYS A 102 71.46 7.59 68.26
C LYS A 102 72.02 8.53 67.21
N GLY A 103 71.37 9.67 67.00
CA GLY A 103 71.77 10.68 66.03
C GLY A 103 72.88 11.58 66.55
N ARG A 104 73.95 11.68 65.75
CA ARG A 104 75.10 12.57 65.96
C ARG A 104 74.91 13.92 65.28
N GLY A 105 73.85 14.11 64.50
CA GLY A 105 73.56 15.35 63.76
C GLY A 105 73.56 15.17 62.24
N VAL A 106 73.68 16.25 61.46
CA VAL A 106 73.44 16.23 60.01
C VAL A 106 74.50 17.00 59.22
N LEU A 107 74.81 16.50 58.03
CA LEU A 107 75.59 17.19 57.01
C LEU A 107 74.64 17.67 55.90
N GLN A 108 74.50 18.98 55.73
CA GLN A 108 73.67 19.57 54.67
C GLN A 108 74.54 20.28 53.63
N PHE A 109 74.39 19.84 52.39
CA PHE A 109 75.03 20.44 51.23
C PHE A 109 73.97 21.18 50.40
N PRO A 110 74.13 22.49 50.14
CA PRO A 110 73.25 23.22 49.23
C PRO A 110 73.35 22.68 47.80
N ALA A 111 72.20 22.52 47.12
CA ALA A 111 72.14 21.98 45.77
C ALA A 111 72.92 22.85 44.75
N GLU A 112 72.99 24.17 44.94
CA GLU A 112 73.76 25.09 44.09
C GLU A 112 75.28 24.80 44.10
N ARG A 113 75.78 24.09 45.11
CA ARG A 113 77.21 23.73 45.24
C ARG A 113 77.55 22.32 44.77
N ILE A 114 76.54 21.54 44.38
CA ILE A 114 76.72 20.20 43.85
C ILE A 114 76.73 20.31 42.33
N TRP A 115 77.91 20.18 41.74
CA TRP A 115 78.09 20.20 40.30
C TRP A 115 77.92 18.80 39.73
N VAL A 116 77.04 18.66 38.74
CA VAL A 116 76.79 17.37 38.08
C VAL A 116 77.75 17.26 36.89
N HIS A 117 78.61 16.25 36.89
CA HIS A 117 79.48 16.02 35.74
C HIS A 117 78.69 15.35 34.61
N ASN A 118 78.36 16.13 33.58
CA ASN A 118 77.80 15.62 32.34
C ASN A 118 78.96 15.13 31.43
N PRO A 119 78.85 14.00 30.71
CA PRO A 119 79.80 13.61 29.67
C PRO A 119 80.04 14.68 28.59
N ASN A 120 79.18 15.71 28.51
CA ASN A 120 79.40 16.88 27.67
C ASN A 120 80.15 17.99 28.45
N PRO A 121 81.42 18.32 28.10
CA PRO A 121 82.31 19.16 28.92
C PRO A 121 81.94 20.66 29.02
N TRP A 122 80.87 21.10 28.34
CA TRP A 122 80.50 22.53 28.24
C TRP A 122 79.26 22.91 29.04
N VAL A 123 78.58 21.94 29.67
CA VAL A 123 77.36 22.18 30.45
C VAL A 123 77.67 21.86 31.90
N ILE A 124 78.02 22.89 32.65
CA ILE A 124 78.20 22.83 34.09
C ILE A 124 76.87 23.27 34.72
N ASP A 125 75.89 22.37 34.78
CA ASP A 125 74.64 22.62 35.50
C ASP A 125 74.84 22.22 36.97
N ASN A 126 74.46 23.10 37.89
CA ASN A 126 74.37 22.71 39.30
C ASN A 126 73.08 21.91 39.55
N LEU A 127 73.03 21.18 40.66
CA LEU A 127 71.87 20.33 40.97
C LEU A 127 70.57 21.16 41.10
N GLN A 128 70.64 22.41 41.54
CA GLN A 128 69.48 23.29 41.66
C GLN A 128 68.87 23.64 40.28
N GLU A 129 69.71 23.96 39.29
CA GLU A 129 69.27 24.25 37.92
C GLU A 129 68.59 23.03 37.27
N LEU A 130 69.12 21.83 37.52
CA LEU A 130 68.49 20.59 37.06
C LEU A 130 67.11 20.38 37.70
N ILE A 131 66.98 20.63 39.01
CA ILE A 131 65.70 20.54 39.73
C ILE A 131 64.68 21.52 39.15
N ASP A 132 65.08 22.79 38.96
CA ASP A 132 64.21 23.83 38.41
C ASP A 132 63.78 23.51 36.98
N PHE A 133 64.71 23.00 36.16
CA PHE A 133 64.41 22.53 34.81
C PHE A 133 63.39 21.39 34.81
N ILE A 134 63.54 20.40 35.69
CA ILE A 134 62.60 19.28 35.83
C ILE A 134 61.21 19.80 36.19
N PHE A 135 61.10 20.68 37.20
CA PHE A 135 59.81 21.25 37.60
C PHE A 135 59.16 22.10 36.51
N GLU A 136 59.94 22.88 35.75
CA GLU A 136 59.40 23.64 34.63
C GLU A 136 58.87 22.72 33.52
N LYS A 137 59.63 21.68 33.16
CA LYS A 137 59.20 20.69 32.17
C LYS A 137 57.98 19.92 32.63
N GLU A 138 57.90 19.55 33.90
CA GLU A 138 56.73 18.91 34.49
C GLU A 138 55.49 19.81 34.38
N ARG A 139 55.63 21.10 34.72
CA ARG A 139 54.54 22.08 34.57
C ARG A 139 54.08 22.21 33.12
N LEU A 140 55.00 22.36 32.18
CA LEU A 140 54.68 22.46 30.74
C LEU A 140 54.02 21.19 30.23
N LEU A 141 54.47 20.02 30.68
CA LEU A 141 53.90 18.73 30.32
C LEU A 141 52.46 18.64 30.83
N ASN A 142 52.22 18.98 32.10
CA ASN A 142 50.90 18.98 32.71
C ASN A 142 49.92 19.94 32.02
N GLU A 143 50.38 21.13 31.62
CA GLU A 143 49.56 22.08 30.87
C GLU A 143 49.15 21.52 29.49
N LYS A 144 50.11 20.92 28.76
CA LYS A 144 49.82 20.26 27.48
C LYS A 144 48.86 19.08 27.65
N PHE A 145 49.05 18.29 28.71
CA PHE A 145 48.20 17.14 29.00
C PHE A 145 46.76 17.57 29.32
N SER A 146 46.59 18.68 30.05
CA SER A 146 45.28 19.28 30.33
C SER A 146 44.59 19.74 29.04
N LYS A 147 45.28 20.48 28.17
CA LYS A 147 44.76 20.91 26.86
C LYS A 147 44.35 19.72 25.99
N PHE A 148 45.19 18.68 25.93
CA PHE A 148 44.87 17.46 25.19
C PHE A 148 43.65 16.74 25.77
N THR A 149 43.55 16.63 27.10
CA THR A 149 42.41 16.02 27.78
C THR A 149 41.12 16.77 27.46
N GLN A 150 41.15 18.11 27.44
CA GLN A 150 39.98 18.91 27.08
C GLN A 150 39.58 18.68 25.62
N LEU A 151 40.53 18.68 24.69
CA LEU A 151 40.27 18.40 23.27
C LEU A 151 39.63 17.02 23.08
N VAL A 152 40.14 16.00 23.77
CA VAL A 152 39.57 14.65 23.74
C VAL A 152 38.14 14.66 24.27
N LYS A 153 37.85 15.35 25.38
CA LYS A 153 36.49 15.46 25.92
C LYS A 153 35.54 16.16 24.96
N ASP A 154 35.96 17.27 24.36
CA ASP A 154 35.14 18.04 23.43
C ASP A 154 34.83 17.22 22.17
N LYS A 155 35.84 16.52 21.62
CA LYS A 155 35.65 15.64 20.47
C LYS A 155 34.79 14.42 20.79
N THR A 156 34.95 13.84 21.98
CA THR A 156 34.11 12.73 22.44
C THR A 156 32.65 13.18 22.54
N LYS A 157 32.40 14.39 23.08
CA LYS A 157 31.06 14.97 23.13
C LYS A 157 30.46 15.19 21.74
N GLU A 158 31.24 15.78 20.82
CA GLU A 158 30.79 15.99 19.43
C GLU A 158 30.42 14.66 18.74
N ILE A 159 31.19 13.60 18.99
CA ILE A 159 30.89 12.26 18.47
C ILE A 159 29.60 11.72 19.09
N ASN A 160 29.44 11.81 20.42
CA ASN A 160 28.25 11.33 21.10
C ASN A 160 26.99 12.05 20.61
N ASP A 161 27.02 13.38 20.49
CA ASP A 161 25.88 14.17 19.98
C ASP A 161 25.50 13.74 18.55
N LYS A 162 26.48 13.44 17.69
CA LYS A 162 26.23 12.92 16.33
C LYS A 162 25.64 11.51 16.35
N VAL A 163 26.12 10.64 17.24
CA VAL A 163 25.61 9.27 17.42
C VAL A 163 24.17 9.31 17.93
N ASP A 164 23.85 10.19 18.88
CA ASP A 164 22.51 10.34 19.43
C ASP A 164 21.52 10.82 18.35
N ASN A 165 21.89 11.87 17.61
CA ASN A 165 21.08 12.36 16.49
C ASN A 165 20.84 11.28 15.41
N PHE A 166 21.87 10.50 15.08
CA PHE A 166 21.73 9.41 14.12
C PHE A 166 20.85 8.28 14.66
N THR A 167 20.96 7.97 15.95
CA THR A 167 20.13 6.95 16.61
C THR A 167 18.66 7.37 16.63
N GLU A 168 18.37 8.64 16.91
CA GLU A 168 17.01 9.18 16.87
C GLU A 168 16.44 9.16 15.44
N PHE A 169 17.25 9.54 14.44
CA PHE A 169 16.86 9.43 13.03
C PHE A 169 16.51 7.99 12.65
N LEU A 170 17.33 7.02 13.04
CA LEU A 170 17.07 5.60 12.77
C LEU A 170 15.79 5.11 13.45
N LYS A 171 15.55 5.49 14.71
CA LYS A 171 14.30 5.16 15.41
C LYS A 171 13.09 5.71 14.68
N LYS A 172 13.08 7.00 14.35
CA LYS A 172 11.98 7.62 13.60
C LYS A 172 11.73 6.92 12.27
N LYS A 173 12.78 6.57 11.52
CA LYS A 173 12.64 5.82 10.27
C LYS A 173 12.10 4.42 10.49
N THR A 174 12.52 3.75 11.55
CA THR A 174 12.00 2.43 11.93
C THR A 174 10.49 2.53 12.21
N ASP A 175 10.06 3.50 13.03
CA ASP A 175 8.64 3.72 13.35
C ASP A 175 7.80 4.03 12.10
N GLU A 176 8.33 4.85 11.18
CA GLU A 176 7.68 5.14 9.89
C GLU A 176 7.45 3.87 9.06
N TYR A 177 8.45 2.99 8.98
CA TYR A 177 8.34 1.73 8.23
C TYR A 177 7.44 0.72 8.93
N GLU A 178 7.49 0.62 10.26
CA GLU A 178 6.58 -0.22 11.04
C GLU A 178 5.13 0.20 10.83
N HIS A 179 4.85 1.50 10.92
CA HIS A 179 3.51 2.04 10.66
C HIS A 179 3.02 1.72 9.24
N TYR A 180 3.89 1.88 8.23
CA TYR A 180 3.56 1.53 6.86
C TYR A 180 3.20 0.04 6.74
N ILE A 181 4.02 -0.85 7.30
CA ILE A 181 3.79 -2.30 7.26
C ILE A 181 2.47 -2.66 7.97
N ASP A 182 2.19 -2.08 9.13
CA ASP A 182 0.96 -2.31 9.88
C ASP A 182 -0.29 -1.91 9.09
N GLU A 183 -0.25 -0.78 8.37
CA GLU A 183 -1.35 -0.36 7.51
C GLU A 183 -1.60 -1.35 6.37
N TRP A 184 -0.54 -1.87 5.74
CA TRP A 184 -0.68 -2.93 4.73
C TRP A 184 -1.23 -4.23 5.30
N ILE A 185 -0.80 -4.62 6.50
CA ILE A 185 -1.32 -5.80 7.20
C ILE A 185 -2.81 -5.62 7.51
N LYS A 186 -3.23 -4.45 8.01
CA LYS A 186 -4.66 -4.16 8.25
C LYS A 186 -5.48 -4.23 6.97
N LEU A 187 -4.98 -3.66 5.88
CA LEU A 187 -5.66 -3.70 4.58
C LEU A 187 -5.77 -5.14 4.06
N ALA A 188 -4.69 -5.92 4.16
CA ALA A 188 -4.67 -7.33 3.76
C ALA A 188 -5.67 -8.15 4.58
N ASN A 189 -5.68 -8.00 5.91
CA ASN A 189 -6.62 -8.69 6.79
C ASN A 189 -8.08 -8.32 6.48
N THR A 190 -8.35 -7.05 6.18
CA THR A 190 -9.69 -6.62 5.78
C THR A 190 -10.14 -7.28 4.48
N LYS A 191 -9.25 -7.36 3.47
CA LYS A 191 -9.54 -8.06 2.21
C LYS A 191 -9.73 -9.56 2.40
N ILE A 192 -8.93 -10.20 3.25
CA ILE A 192 -9.09 -11.63 3.57
C ILE A 192 -10.46 -11.86 4.21
N LYS A 193 -10.89 -11.00 5.13
CA LYS A 193 -12.21 -11.08 5.75
C LYS A 193 -13.33 -10.98 4.72
N THR A 194 -13.30 -9.99 3.82
CA THR A 194 -14.35 -9.84 2.80
C THR A 194 -14.39 -11.01 1.83
N ILE A 195 -13.23 -11.53 1.41
CA ILE A 195 -13.13 -12.74 0.58
C ILE A 195 -13.74 -13.94 1.32
N THR A 196 -13.45 -14.09 2.61
CA THR A 196 -13.96 -15.19 3.42
C THR A 196 -15.49 -15.13 3.53
N GLU A 197 -16.06 -13.94 3.75
CA GLU A 197 -17.51 -13.72 3.74
C GLU A 197 -18.13 -14.06 2.38
N CYS A 198 -17.49 -13.69 1.27
CA CYS A 198 -17.94 -14.07 -0.08
C CYS A 198 -17.91 -15.59 -0.28
N ILE A 199 -16.85 -16.28 0.16
CA ILE A 199 -16.75 -17.74 0.05
C ILE A 199 -17.88 -18.42 0.82
N ILE A 200 -18.17 -17.96 2.04
CA ILE A 200 -19.29 -18.50 2.84
C ILE A 200 -20.61 -18.35 2.09
N ARG A 201 -20.91 -17.17 1.56
CA ARG A 201 -22.14 -16.93 0.78
C ARG A 201 -22.21 -17.78 -0.48
N CYS A 202 -21.11 -17.92 -1.21
CA CYS A 202 -21.05 -18.79 -2.38
C CYS A 202 -21.36 -20.24 -2.01
N ASN A 203 -20.75 -20.76 -0.95
CA ASN A 203 -20.99 -22.14 -0.50
C ASN A 203 -22.45 -22.36 -0.07
N GLU A 204 -23.05 -21.41 0.65
CA GLU A 204 -24.47 -21.46 1.01
C GLU A 204 -25.37 -21.48 -0.23
N GLN A 205 -25.06 -20.65 -1.23
CA GLN A 205 -25.84 -20.59 -2.46
C GLN A 205 -25.67 -21.87 -3.29
N THR A 206 -24.45 -22.42 -3.38
CA THR A 206 -24.19 -23.70 -4.05
C THR A 206 -25.01 -24.81 -3.41
N LYS A 207 -25.03 -24.90 -2.07
CA LYS A 207 -25.83 -25.90 -1.36
C LYS A 207 -27.33 -25.77 -1.69
N LYS A 208 -27.87 -24.54 -1.68
CA LYS A 208 -29.27 -24.30 -2.08
C LYS A 208 -29.55 -24.73 -3.52
N CYS A 209 -28.64 -24.38 -4.45
CA CYS A 209 -28.77 -24.79 -5.84
C CYS A 209 -28.74 -26.32 -5.99
N GLU A 210 -27.88 -27.03 -5.25
CA GLU A 210 -27.84 -28.49 -5.21
C GLU A 210 -29.18 -29.09 -4.73
N GLU A 211 -29.71 -28.58 -3.62
CA GLU A 211 -31.01 -28.99 -3.06
C GLU A 211 -32.15 -28.76 -4.07
N THR A 212 -32.27 -27.55 -4.63
CA THR A 212 -33.29 -27.25 -5.66
C THR A 212 -33.14 -28.08 -6.93
N THR A 213 -31.90 -28.37 -7.32
CA THR A 213 -31.63 -29.22 -8.50
C THR A 213 -32.10 -30.65 -8.24
N GLN A 214 -31.88 -31.17 -7.02
CA GLN A 214 -32.37 -32.49 -6.66
C GLN A 214 -33.90 -32.54 -6.63
N GLU A 215 -34.55 -31.55 -6.01
CA GLU A 215 -36.01 -31.44 -6.03
C GLU A 215 -36.57 -31.39 -7.46
N SER A 216 -35.93 -30.64 -8.35
CA SER A 216 -36.33 -30.53 -9.76
C SER A 216 -36.18 -31.86 -10.51
N LYS A 217 -35.11 -32.63 -10.23
CA LYS A 217 -34.96 -34.00 -10.78
C LYS A 217 -36.08 -34.90 -10.30
N ASP A 218 -36.36 -34.92 -9.00
CA ASP A 218 -37.42 -35.75 -8.41
C ASP A 218 -38.80 -35.38 -9.00
N TRP A 219 -39.08 -34.08 -9.19
CA TRP A 219 -40.29 -33.60 -9.86
C TRP A 219 -40.36 -34.02 -11.32
N THR A 220 -39.25 -33.96 -12.05
CA THR A 220 -39.19 -34.36 -13.47
C THR A 220 -39.44 -35.86 -13.62
N GLU A 221 -38.85 -36.69 -12.76
CA GLU A 221 -39.10 -38.14 -12.74
C GLU A 221 -40.58 -38.44 -12.47
N LYS A 222 -41.17 -37.77 -11.47
CA LYS A 222 -42.61 -37.88 -11.17
C LYS A 222 -43.51 -37.31 -12.28
N ALA A 223 -43.02 -36.43 -13.14
CA ALA A 223 -43.78 -35.86 -14.25
C ALA A 223 -43.71 -36.69 -15.55
N LYS A 224 -42.80 -37.67 -15.65
CA LYS A 224 -42.62 -38.51 -16.84
C LYS A 224 -43.88 -39.31 -17.19
N VAL A 225 -44.51 -39.07 -18.34
CA VAL A 225 -45.69 -39.82 -18.82
C VAL A 225 -45.30 -40.63 -20.04
N ILE A 226 -45.52 -41.95 -19.99
CA ILE A 226 -45.24 -42.88 -21.08
C ILE A 226 -46.52 -43.67 -21.38
N TRP A 227 -47.17 -43.36 -22.49
CA TRP A 227 -48.40 -44.04 -22.89
C TRP A 227 -48.13 -45.49 -23.31
N LYS A 228 -48.94 -46.41 -22.80
CA LYS A 228 -48.95 -47.84 -23.14
C LYS A 228 -50.30 -48.23 -23.76
N PRO A 229 -50.37 -49.34 -24.51
CA PRO A 229 -51.62 -49.84 -25.08
C PRO A 229 -52.74 -50.01 -24.04
N SER A 230 -53.98 -49.71 -24.42
CA SER A 230 -55.14 -49.79 -23.52
C SER A 230 -55.36 -51.21 -22.96
N ILE A 231 -55.99 -51.30 -21.80
CA ILE A 231 -56.34 -52.55 -21.12
C ILE A 231 -57.87 -52.70 -21.04
N PRO A 232 -58.42 -53.92 -21.11
CA PRO A 232 -59.87 -54.12 -20.99
C PRO A 232 -60.47 -53.60 -19.68
N SER A 233 -59.79 -53.82 -18.54
CA SER A 233 -60.20 -53.33 -17.22
C SER A 233 -59.01 -53.27 -16.26
N PHE A 234 -59.16 -52.56 -15.13
CA PHE A 234 -58.11 -52.46 -14.11
C PHE A 234 -57.64 -53.81 -13.56
N LEU A 235 -58.49 -54.84 -13.59
CA LEU A 235 -58.14 -56.19 -13.10
C LEU A 235 -57.09 -56.90 -13.96
N HIS A 236 -56.94 -56.52 -15.24
CA HIS A 236 -55.99 -57.14 -16.17
C HIS A 236 -54.63 -56.42 -16.21
N ILE A 237 -54.42 -55.46 -15.31
CA ILE A 237 -53.25 -54.60 -15.32
C ILE A 237 -51.96 -55.35 -15.02
N ASP A 238 -52.00 -56.23 -14.01
CA ASP A 238 -50.84 -57.01 -13.58
C ASP A 238 -50.54 -58.16 -14.56
N GLU A 239 -51.55 -58.62 -15.32
CA GLU A 239 -51.37 -59.62 -16.38
C GLU A 239 -50.68 -59.03 -17.61
N LYS A 240 -51.05 -57.80 -18.00
CA LYS A 240 -50.49 -57.15 -19.20
C LYS A 240 -49.18 -56.41 -18.92
N TYR A 241 -49.04 -55.84 -17.72
CA TYR A 241 -47.87 -55.07 -17.29
C TYR A 241 -47.35 -55.55 -15.92
N PRO A 242 -46.78 -56.77 -15.82
CA PRO A 242 -46.32 -57.36 -14.55
C PRO A 242 -45.11 -56.65 -13.93
N PHE A 243 -44.35 -55.89 -14.73
CA PHE A 243 -43.19 -55.10 -14.28
C PHE A 243 -43.33 -53.65 -14.76
N PRO A 244 -44.20 -52.85 -14.11
CA PRO A 244 -44.42 -51.47 -14.51
C PRO A 244 -43.25 -50.57 -14.12
N GLU A 245 -42.89 -49.63 -15.00
CA GLU A 245 -41.90 -48.59 -14.71
C GLU A 245 -42.57 -47.24 -14.39
N LEU A 246 -41.86 -46.40 -13.63
CA LEU A 246 -42.33 -45.07 -13.26
C LEU A 246 -42.79 -44.28 -14.50
N GLY A 247 -44.03 -43.78 -14.44
CA GLY A 247 -44.58 -42.93 -15.47
C GLY A 247 -45.37 -43.65 -16.57
N TRP A 248 -45.45 -44.98 -16.57
CA TRP A 248 -46.32 -45.70 -17.49
C TRP A 248 -47.78 -45.33 -17.26
N THR A 249 -48.49 -45.04 -18.34
CA THR A 249 -49.89 -44.62 -18.32
C THR A 249 -50.68 -45.43 -19.33
N THR A 250 -51.83 -45.96 -18.91
CA THR A 250 -52.74 -46.73 -19.75
C THR A 250 -54.18 -46.30 -19.50
N ILE A 251 -55.07 -46.68 -20.41
CA ILE A 251 -56.50 -46.42 -20.34
C ILE A 251 -57.22 -47.75 -20.15
N CYS A 252 -58.21 -47.79 -19.27
CA CYS A 252 -59.14 -48.90 -19.15
C CYS A 252 -60.30 -48.74 -20.14
N ASP A 253 -60.51 -49.73 -21.01
CA ASP A 253 -61.53 -49.69 -22.06
C ASP A 253 -62.97 -49.86 -21.51
N ASP A 254 -63.13 -50.48 -20.34
CA ASP A 254 -64.42 -50.69 -19.68
C ASP A 254 -65.07 -49.40 -19.18
N ASN A 255 -64.29 -48.52 -18.55
CA ASN A 255 -64.80 -47.34 -17.86
C ASN A 255 -64.13 -46.02 -18.30
N GLY A 256 -63.10 -46.08 -19.14
CA GLY A 256 -62.34 -44.92 -19.61
C GLY A 256 -61.37 -44.33 -18.61
N ASP A 257 -61.07 -45.01 -17.50
CA ASP A 257 -60.14 -44.50 -16.50
C ASP A 257 -58.71 -44.44 -17.05
N VAL A 258 -58.08 -43.28 -16.89
CA VAL A 258 -56.66 -43.10 -17.15
C VAL A 258 -55.92 -43.39 -15.86
N ILE A 259 -55.08 -44.42 -15.89
CA ILE A 259 -54.32 -44.89 -14.74
C ILE A 259 -52.82 -44.78 -15.03
N ARG A 260 -52.05 -44.43 -14.00
CA ARG A 260 -50.61 -44.16 -14.11
C ARG A 260 -49.86 -44.83 -12.98
N PHE A 261 -48.71 -45.42 -13.28
CA PHE A 261 -47.85 -46.03 -12.28
C PHE A 261 -46.90 -44.99 -11.66
N ASP A 262 -46.93 -44.86 -10.33
CA ASP A 262 -46.17 -43.87 -9.57
C ASP A 262 -44.81 -44.39 -9.04
N GLY A 263 -44.43 -45.60 -9.43
CA GLY A 263 -43.22 -46.29 -8.96
C GLY A 263 -43.50 -47.28 -7.81
N SER A 264 -44.67 -47.21 -7.18
CA SER A 264 -45.09 -48.11 -6.11
C SER A 264 -46.43 -48.80 -6.39
N ALA A 265 -47.38 -48.07 -6.96
CA ALA A 265 -48.72 -48.56 -7.27
C ALA A 265 -49.31 -47.86 -8.51
N TRP A 266 -50.34 -48.46 -9.08
CA TRP A 266 -51.14 -47.84 -10.12
C TRP A 266 -52.17 -46.90 -9.49
N ILE A 267 -52.05 -45.61 -9.78
CA ILE A 267 -52.96 -44.56 -9.32
C ILE A 267 -53.88 -44.09 -10.45
N LYS A 268 -55.14 -43.82 -10.13
CA LYS A 268 -56.09 -43.22 -11.08
C LYS A 268 -55.80 -41.73 -11.26
N GLN A 269 -55.52 -41.31 -12.48
CA GLN A 269 -55.17 -39.92 -12.81
C GLN A 269 -56.36 -39.12 -13.38
N GLY A 270 -57.32 -39.80 -14.02
CA GLY A 270 -58.50 -39.15 -14.59
C GLY A 270 -59.41 -40.15 -15.28
N ASN A 271 -60.38 -39.65 -16.04
CA ASN A 271 -61.28 -40.45 -16.86
C ASN A 271 -61.49 -39.75 -18.22
N ILE A 272 -61.31 -40.49 -19.31
CA ILE A 272 -61.41 -39.98 -20.69
C ILE A 272 -62.86 -40.04 -21.22
N VAL A 273 -63.71 -40.88 -20.63
CA VAL A 273 -65.13 -41.03 -20.98
C VAL A 273 -65.95 -40.00 -20.19
N GLY A 274 -66.32 -38.90 -20.86
CA GLY A 274 -67.11 -37.81 -20.27
C GLY A 274 -66.34 -36.53 -19.98
N ALA A 275 -65.09 -36.40 -20.44
CA ALA A 275 -64.30 -35.16 -20.30
C ALA A 275 -64.94 -33.94 -21.00
N VAL A 276 -65.84 -34.17 -21.96
CA VAL A 276 -66.73 -33.15 -22.53
C VAL A 276 -68.17 -33.66 -22.40
N PRO A 277 -69.07 -32.95 -21.69
CA PRO A 277 -70.47 -33.36 -21.58
C PRO A 277 -71.12 -33.43 -22.97
N LEU A 278 -72.13 -34.29 -23.15
CA LEU A 278 -72.91 -34.30 -24.39
C LEU A 278 -73.61 -32.94 -24.57
N ALA A 279 -73.59 -32.39 -25.78
CA ALA A 279 -74.24 -31.11 -26.04
C ALA A 279 -75.75 -31.28 -25.93
N THR A 280 -76.36 -30.50 -25.05
CA THR A 280 -77.81 -30.40 -24.91
C THR A 280 -78.26 -29.00 -25.32
N PRO A 281 -79.56 -28.79 -25.60
CA PRO A 281 -80.06 -27.46 -25.95
C PRO A 281 -79.85 -26.40 -24.84
N GLN A 282 -79.55 -26.83 -23.61
CA GLN A 282 -79.35 -25.98 -22.43
C GLN A 282 -77.88 -25.88 -21.98
N MET A 283 -77.03 -26.86 -22.30
CA MET A 283 -75.66 -26.93 -21.81
C MET A 283 -74.66 -27.21 -22.94
N LYS A 284 -73.58 -26.41 -22.98
CA LYS A 284 -72.49 -26.57 -23.96
C LYS A 284 -71.75 -27.88 -23.68
N GLY A 285 -71.59 -28.69 -24.71
CA GLY A 285 -70.94 -30.00 -24.65
C GLY A 285 -69.94 -30.19 -25.79
N LEU A 286 -69.95 -31.35 -26.45
CA LEU A 286 -69.13 -31.63 -27.64
C LEU A 286 -69.33 -30.65 -28.81
N MET A 287 -70.39 -29.83 -28.76
CA MET A 287 -70.63 -28.66 -29.59
C MET A 287 -71.32 -27.57 -28.74
N SER A 288 -71.40 -26.35 -29.26
CA SER A 288 -72.09 -25.26 -28.55
C SER A 288 -73.59 -25.58 -28.40
N LYS A 289 -74.22 -25.07 -27.32
CA LYS A 289 -75.67 -25.27 -27.11
C LYS A 289 -76.48 -24.61 -28.24
N GLU A 290 -75.93 -23.53 -28.80
CA GLU A 290 -76.51 -22.80 -29.92
C GLU A 290 -76.45 -23.61 -31.23
N ASP A 291 -75.34 -24.30 -31.50
CA ASP A 291 -75.20 -25.14 -32.71
C ASP A 291 -76.01 -26.43 -32.60
N LYS A 292 -76.07 -27.04 -31.40
CA LYS A 292 -76.95 -28.19 -31.14
C LYS A 292 -78.42 -27.81 -31.33
N TRP A 293 -78.84 -26.65 -30.80
CA TRP A 293 -80.18 -26.11 -31.00
C TRP A 293 -80.48 -25.85 -32.48
N LYS A 294 -79.51 -25.30 -33.24
CA LYS A 294 -79.67 -25.10 -34.68
C LYS A 294 -79.81 -26.44 -35.41
N MET A 295 -78.92 -27.40 -35.16
CA MET A 295 -78.90 -28.70 -35.85
C MET A 295 -80.18 -29.50 -35.63
N ASP A 296 -80.73 -29.46 -34.42
CA ASP A 296 -82.00 -30.13 -34.08
C ASP A 296 -83.23 -29.47 -34.73
N ASN A 297 -83.09 -28.24 -35.25
CA ASN A 297 -84.16 -27.47 -35.90
C ASN A 297 -83.88 -27.14 -37.38
N VAL A 298 -82.89 -27.78 -38.03
CA VAL A 298 -82.65 -27.60 -39.46
C VAL A 298 -83.71 -28.36 -40.27
N GLN A 299 -84.60 -27.62 -40.94
CA GLN A 299 -85.50 -28.15 -41.96
C GLN A 299 -84.69 -28.60 -43.19
N GLU A 300 -85.14 -29.64 -43.89
CA GLU A 300 -84.46 -30.20 -45.07
C GLU A 300 -84.31 -29.12 -46.18
N GLY A 301 -83.11 -28.53 -46.30
CA GLY A 301 -82.72 -27.61 -47.39
C GLY A 301 -82.39 -26.14 -47.06
N ALA A 302 -81.50 -25.82 -46.10
CA ALA A 302 -81.01 -24.44 -45.87
C ALA A 302 -79.46 -24.29 -46.03
N GLU A 303 -78.98 -23.09 -46.38
CA GLU A 303 -77.97 -22.82 -47.43
C GLU A 303 -76.54 -22.32 -47.03
N LYS A 304 -75.63 -22.39 -48.02
CA LYS A 304 -74.17 -22.10 -48.24
C LYS A 304 -73.35 -21.10 -47.39
N ASN A 305 -72.05 -21.44 -47.23
CA ASN A 305 -70.94 -20.58 -46.76
C ASN A 305 -70.24 -19.80 -47.89
N LEU A 306 -69.72 -18.59 -47.59
CA LEU A 306 -68.87 -17.76 -48.48
C LEU A 306 -67.36 -17.92 -48.17
N ARG A 307 -66.51 -17.76 -49.19
CA ARG A 307 -65.03 -17.86 -49.14
C ARG A 307 -64.43 -16.91 -50.18
N GLY A 308 -63.44 -16.08 -49.83
CA GLY A 308 -62.78 -15.18 -50.79
C GLY A 308 -62.19 -13.89 -50.18
N ASP A 309 -62.20 -12.82 -50.98
CA ASP A 309 -61.48 -11.53 -50.86
C ASP A 309 -61.61 -10.75 -49.54
N ASP A 310 -62.40 -11.23 -48.58
CA ASP A 310 -62.59 -10.62 -47.25
C ASP A 310 -61.31 -10.68 -46.36
N LEU A 311 -60.21 -11.26 -46.86
CA LEU A 311 -58.89 -11.33 -46.20
C LEU A 311 -57.97 -10.13 -46.48
N LYS A 312 -58.33 -9.22 -47.39
CA LYS A 312 -57.45 -8.09 -47.80
C LYS A 312 -57.54 -6.85 -46.88
N ASP A 313 -58.58 -6.74 -46.07
CA ASP A 313 -58.84 -5.56 -45.23
C ASP A 313 -58.18 -5.61 -43.84
N GLU A 314 -57.52 -6.73 -43.46
CA GLU A 314 -56.91 -6.90 -42.13
C GLU A 314 -55.37 -6.68 -42.06
N ILE A 315 -54.69 -6.26 -43.14
CA ILE A 315 -53.23 -6.02 -43.09
C ILE A 315 -52.92 -4.60 -42.57
N SER A 316 -52.27 -4.55 -41.40
CA SER A 316 -51.99 -3.34 -40.59
C SER A 316 -51.14 -2.25 -41.28
N TRP A 317 -51.43 -0.98 -40.94
CA TRP A 317 -50.85 0.26 -41.52
C TRP A 317 -49.33 0.38 -41.47
N LEU A 318 -48.65 -0.34 -40.57
CA LEU A 318 -47.20 -0.27 -40.35
C LEU A 318 -46.35 -0.75 -41.55
N LEU A 319 -46.94 -1.51 -42.49
CA LEU A 319 -46.26 -2.00 -43.69
C LEU A 319 -46.40 -1.07 -44.91
N LYS A 320 -47.19 0.00 -44.80
CA LYS A 320 -47.49 0.95 -45.90
C LYS A 320 -46.61 2.20 -45.90
N THR A 321 -45.88 2.51 -44.82
CA THR A 321 -45.02 3.71 -44.75
C THR A 321 -43.56 3.42 -45.14
N LYS A 322 -42.97 4.28 -45.96
CA LYS A 322 -41.55 4.30 -46.36
C LYS A 322 -40.92 5.64 -46.00
N SER A 323 -39.61 5.68 -45.76
CA SER A 323 -38.88 6.88 -45.34
C SER A 323 -37.64 7.15 -46.18
N ILE A 324 -37.38 8.42 -46.50
CA ILE A 324 -36.16 8.92 -47.17
C ILE A 324 -35.42 9.81 -46.18
N THR A 325 -34.14 9.54 -45.93
CA THR A 325 -33.37 10.24 -44.90
C THR A 325 -32.10 10.87 -45.48
N PHE A 326 -31.98 12.19 -45.34
CA PHE A 326 -30.79 12.98 -45.64
C PHE A 326 -29.97 13.17 -44.37
N THR A 327 -28.66 12.96 -44.43
CA THR A 327 -27.74 13.23 -43.31
C THR A 327 -26.64 14.18 -43.76
N VAL A 328 -26.46 15.27 -43.02
CA VAL A 328 -25.48 16.33 -43.28
C VAL A 328 -24.46 16.28 -42.15
N PRO A 329 -23.31 15.61 -42.34
CA PRO A 329 -22.40 15.21 -41.25
C PRO A 329 -21.44 16.31 -40.78
N ASN A 330 -21.62 17.55 -41.20
CA ASN A 330 -20.75 18.69 -40.85
C ASN A 330 -21.58 19.96 -40.66
N GLU A 331 -20.93 21.08 -40.36
CA GLU A 331 -21.60 22.38 -40.25
C GLU A 331 -22.31 22.75 -41.56
N VAL A 332 -23.56 23.17 -41.43
CA VAL A 332 -24.42 23.45 -42.58
C VAL A 332 -23.96 24.73 -43.27
N THR A 333 -23.60 24.63 -44.55
CA THR A 333 -23.27 25.77 -45.41
C THR A 333 -24.51 26.24 -46.17
N THR A 334 -24.65 27.56 -46.37
CA THR A 334 -25.73 28.12 -47.21
C THR A 334 -25.57 27.64 -48.64
N GLY A 335 -26.69 27.26 -49.27
CA GLY A 335 -26.74 26.78 -50.65
C GLY A 335 -27.03 25.29 -50.72
N ASP A 336 -26.58 24.68 -51.80
CA ASP A 336 -26.84 23.29 -52.09
C ASP A 336 -26.10 22.35 -51.14
N VAL A 337 -26.83 21.46 -50.48
CA VAL A 337 -26.24 20.55 -49.49
C VAL A 337 -25.62 19.30 -50.15
N GLY A 338 -25.72 19.17 -51.48
CA GLY A 338 -24.91 18.24 -52.28
C GLY A 338 -25.41 16.80 -52.38
N TYR A 339 -26.51 16.44 -51.71
CA TYR A 339 -27.07 15.08 -51.74
C TYR A 339 -28.38 15.03 -52.53
N MET A 340 -28.47 14.08 -53.46
CA MET A 340 -29.68 13.73 -54.19
C MET A 340 -30.12 12.32 -53.81
N LEU A 341 -31.37 12.15 -53.38
CA LEU A 341 -31.93 10.85 -53.04
C LEU A 341 -33.17 10.56 -53.89
N GLN A 342 -33.29 9.32 -54.35
CA GLN A 342 -34.38 8.88 -55.20
C GLN A 342 -35.44 8.11 -54.41
N ALA A 343 -36.71 8.40 -54.64
CA ALA A 343 -37.82 7.63 -54.09
C ALA A 343 -38.04 6.32 -54.88
N PRO A 344 -37.98 5.14 -54.24
CA PRO A 344 -38.12 3.85 -54.91
C PRO A 344 -39.55 3.53 -55.37
N CYS A 345 -40.57 4.09 -54.72
CA CYS A 345 -41.98 3.82 -54.99
C CYS A 345 -42.79 5.11 -55.09
N GLU A 346 -43.94 5.05 -55.78
CA GLU A 346 -44.94 6.10 -55.72
C GLU A 346 -45.60 6.15 -54.34
N GLY A 347 -46.11 7.31 -53.95
CA GLY A 347 -46.79 7.44 -52.67
C GLY A 347 -47.09 8.88 -52.28
N LYS A 348 -47.60 9.07 -51.06
CA LYS A 348 -47.99 10.39 -50.54
C LYS A 348 -47.19 10.75 -49.30
N ILE A 349 -46.55 11.92 -49.30
CA ILE A 349 -45.80 12.45 -48.14
C ILE A 349 -46.76 12.65 -46.98
N VAL A 350 -46.46 11.99 -45.87
CA VAL A 350 -47.22 12.10 -44.62
C VAL A 350 -46.52 13.07 -43.68
N ARG A 351 -45.18 13.05 -43.63
CA ARG A 351 -44.43 13.83 -42.63
C ARG A 351 -43.01 14.16 -43.09
N ILE A 352 -42.54 15.35 -42.72
CA ILE A 352 -41.14 15.76 -42.86
C ILE A 352 -40.65 16.23 -41.49
N THR A 353 -39.55 15.65 -41.01
CA THR A 353 -38.95 15.96 -39.70
C THR A 353 -37.44 16.08 -39.80
N GLY A 354 -36.87 17.09 -39.16
CA GLY A 354 -35.44 17.31 -39.03
C GLY A 354 -34.97 17.18 -37.59
N ILE A 355 -33.82 16.56 -37.40
CA ILE A 355 -33.14 16.38 -36.11
C ILE A 355 -31.69 16.81 -36.28
N ALA A 356 -31.15 17.57 -35.34
CA ALA A 356 -29.75 17.98 -35.32
C ALA A 356 -29.07 17.50 -34.04
N GLN A 357 -27.82 17.07 -34.15
CA GLN A 357 -27.04 16.67 -32.98
C GLN A 357 -26.59 17.90 -32.17
N GLU A 358 -26.12 18.94 -32.85
CA GLU A 358 -25.72 20.21 -32.26
C GLU A 358 -26.71 21.29 -32.70
N PRO A 359 -27.43 21.96 -31.77
CA PRO A 359 -28.42 22.98 -32.11
C PRO A 359 -27.76 24.32 -32.47
N CYS A 360 -28.52 25.18 -33.15
CA CYS A 360 -28.13 26.57 -33.41
C CYS A 360 -27.89 27.35 -32.10
N ILE A 361 -27.03 28.38 -32.15
CA ILE A 361 -26.80 29.33 -31.06
C ILE A 361 -28.04 30.25 -30.87
N SER A 362 -28.20 30.86 -29.68
CA SER A 362 -29.32 31.76 -29.35
C SER A 362 -29.54 32.85 -30.39
N GLY A 363 -30.79 33.06 -30.81
CA GLY A 363 -31.19 34.17 -31.69
C GLY A 363 -31.01 33.92 -33.19
N GLU A 364 -30.36 32.82 -33.58
CA GLU A 364 -30.25 32.40 -34.97
C GLU A 364 -31.19 31.24 -35.32
N TRP A 365 -31.52 31.10 -36.60
CA TRP A 365 -32.27 29.96 -37.11
C TRP A 365 -31.79 29.54 -38.49
N ALA A 366 -31.77 28.23 -38.73
CA ALA A 366 -31.45 27.66 -40.03
C ALA A 366 -32.72 27.26 -40.76
N GLU A 367 -32.73 27.44 -42.08
CA GLU A 367 -33.88 27.11 -42.93
C GLU A 367 -33.46 26.19 -44.06
N PHE A 368 -34.25 25.14 -44.27
CA PHE A 368 -34.06 24.18 -45.36
C PHE A 368 -35.28 24.12 -46.27
N SER A 369 -35.02 24.27 -47.56
CA SER A 369 -35.97 24.03 -48.64
C SER A 369 -35.73 22.64 -49.22
N ILE A 370 -36.82 21.91 -49.46
CA ILE A 370 -36.78 20.61 -50.12
C ILE A 370 -37.40 20.77 -51.50
N ILE A 371 -36.64 20.41 -52.53
CA ILE A 371 -37.08 20.46 -53.92
C ILE A 371 -37.12 19.03 -54.50
N LYS A 372 -38.02 18.82 -55.45
CA LYS A 372 -38.21 17.55 -56.17
C LYS A 372 -38.21 17.78 -57.66
N SER A 373 -37.64 16.84 -58.40
CA SER A 373 -37.78 16.71 -59.85
C SER A 373 -37.95 15.26 -60.23
N SER A 374 -38.55 15.01 -61.40
CA SER A 374 -38.59 13.67 -61.98
C SER A 374 -37.19 13.29 -62.48
N PHE A 375 -36.83 12.01 -62.36
CA PHE A 375 -35.54 11.48 -62.81
C PHE A 375 -35.19 11.83 -64.27
N GLN A 376 -36.20 11.93 -65.14
CA GLN A 376 -36.01 12.22 -66.57
C GLN A 376 -35.59 13.69 -66.83
N ASN A 377 -35.87 14.60 -65.89
CA ASN A 377 -35.69 16.05 -66.04
C ASN A 377 -34.59 16.62 -65.14
N LEU A 378 -33.63 15.80 -64.69
CA LEU A 378 -32.59 16.21 -63.73
C LEU A 378 -31.68 17.33 -64.26
N ASN A 379 -31.43 17.37 -65.56
CA ASN A 379 -30.53 18.35 -66.20
C ASN A 379 -31.17 19.73 -66.40
N ASP A 380 -32.49 19.85 -66.21
CA ASP A 380 -33.21 21.13 -66.33
C ASP A 380 -33.54 21.68 -64.93
N TYR A 381 -32.75 22.66 -64.49
CA TYR A 381 -32.93 23.32 -63.21
C TYR A 381 -34.28 24.03 -63.07
N SER A 382 -34.98 24.33 -64.17
CA SER A 382 -36.31 24.95 -64.14
C SER A 382 -37.44 23.97 -63.76
N GLN A 383 -37.20 22.67 -63.84
CA GLN A 383 -38.20 21.62 -63.53
C GLN A 383 -38.21 21.23 -62.05
N TRP A 384 -37.28 21.74 -61.25
CA TRP A 384 -37.23 21.49 -59.81
C TRP A 384 -38.31 22.29 -59.10
N LYS A 385 -39.27 21.59 -58.50
CA LYS A 385 -40.39 22.17 -57.76
C LYS A 385 -40.15 22.10 -56.27
N GLU A 386 -40.43 23.19 -55.57
CA GLU A 386 -40.35 23.22 -54.11
C GLU A 386 -41.53 22.46 -53.49
N ILE A 387 -41.23 21.56 -52.55
CA ILE A 387 -42.22 20.76 -51.83
C ILE A 387 -42.70 21.50 -50.58
N THR A 388 -41.84 22.31 -49.98
CA THR A 388 -42.13 23.09 -48.78
C THR A 388 -42.63 24.50 -49.14
N ASP A 389 -43.59 25.02 -48.39
CA ASP A 389 -44.02 26.42 -48.52
C ASP A 389 -42.85 27.38 -48.24
N LYS A 390 -42.66 28.37 -49.12
CA LYS A 390 -41.59 29.37 -49.05
C LYS A 390 -41.57 30.12 -47.71
N TYR A 391 -42.74 30.32 -47.09
CA TYR A 391 -42.87 31.03 -45.81
C TYR A 391 -42.73 30.08 -44.59
N ASN A 392 -43.02 28.79 -44.78
CA ASN A 392 -43.06 27.75 -43.75
C ASN A 392 -42.19 26.54 -44.14
N ARG A 393 -40.93 26.83 -44.46
CA ARG A 393 -39.87 25.83 -44.71
C ARG A 393 -39.50 25.10 -43.42
N LEU A 394 -38.66 24.07 -43.52
CA LEU A 394 -38.16 23.35 -42.36
C LEU A 394 -37.19 24.25 -41.59
N LYS A 395 -37.54 24.64 -40.35
CA LYS A 395 -36.75 25.59 -39.54
C LYS A 395 -36.17 24.96 -38.29
N PHE A 396 -34.90 25.20 -38.04
CA PHE A 396 -34.24 24.91 -36.75
C PHE A 396 -34.08 26.22 -35.98
N LEU A 397 -34.87 26.37 -34.91
CA LEU A 397 -34.77 27.52 -34.01
C LEU A 397 -33.56 27.39 -33.07
N GLY A 398 -33.06 28.52 -32.56
CA GLY A 398 -32.02 28.57 -31.54
C GLY A 398 -32.27 27.60 -30.38
N TYR A 399 -31.22 26.88 -29.99
CA TYR A 399 -31.24 25.84 -28.95
C TYR A 399 -32.17 24.63 -29.18
N SER A 400 -32.90 24.56 -30.30
CA SER A 400 -33.71 23.39 -30.62
C SER A 400 -32.93 22.37 -31.45
N ARG A 401 -32.94 21.11 -31.00
CA ARG A 401 -32.41 19.97 -31.75
C ARG A 401 -33.41 19.38 -32.73
N ILE A 402 -34.67 19.81 -32.68
CA ILE A 402 -35.75 19.33 -33.52
C ILE A 402 -36.24 20.49 -34.38
N SER A 403 -36.47 20.23 -35.66
CA SER A 403 -37.02 21.22 -36.58
C SER A 403 -38.51 21.43 -36.34
N GLN A 404 -39.01 22.63 -36.62
CA GLN A 404 -40.44 22.83 -36.85
C GLN A 404 -40.84 22.21 -38.19
N SER A 405 -41.91 21.41 -38.18
CA SER A 405 -42.45 20.76 -39.38
C SER A 405 -42.85 21.80 -40.43
N PRO A 406 -42.52 21.59 -41.71
CA PRO A 406 -42.87 22.51 -42.77
C PRO A 406 -44.32 22.32 -43.21
N ASN A 407 -44.90 23.34 -43.85
CA ASN A 407 -46.13 23.15 -44.61
C ASN A 407 -45.81 22.56 -45.99
N ILE A 408 -46.43 21.44 -46.34
CA ILE A 408 -46.19 20.73 -47.60
C ILE A 408 -47.16 21.26 -48.66
N LEU A 409 -46.62 21.68 -49.80
CA LEU A 409 -47.38 22.14 -50.96
C LEU A 409 -47.68 21.01 -51.95
N ASN A 410 -46.77 20.05 -52.10
CA ASN A 410 -46.93 18.92 -53.00
C ASN A 410 -46.77 17.60 -52.24
N TYR A 411 -47.89 16.90 -52.07
CA TYR A 411 -47.94 15.67 -51.28
C TYR A 411 -47.61 14.43 -52.10
N ASN A 412 -47.69 14.47 -53.43
CA ASN A 412 -47.57 13.26 -54.25
C ASN A 412 -46.10 13.03 -54.66
N ILE A 413 -45.65 11.79 -54.57
CA ILE A 413 -44.37 11.28 -55.04
C ILE A 413 -44.67 10.29 -56.15
N ASP A 414 -44.10 10.51 -57.33
CA ASP A 414 -44.14 9.54 -58.41
C ASP A 414 -42.92 8.62 -58.30
N ARG A 415 -43.04 7.41 -58.83
CA ARG A 415 -41.95 6.44 -58.82
C ARG A 415 -40.70 7.05 -59.48
N ASN A 416 -39.55 6.91 -58.84
CA ASN A 416 -38.24 7.41 -59.27
C ASN A 416 -38.01 8.92 -59.15
N ASP A 417 -38.90 9.68 -58.50
CA ASP A 417 -38.63 11.09 -58.22
C ASP A 417 -37.37 11.31 -57.37
N VAL A 418 -36.65 12.39 -57.64
CA VAL A 418 -35.40 12.74 -56.97
C VAL A 418 -35.60 13.98 -56.11
N PHE A 419 -35.13 13.89 -54.87
CA PHE A 419 -35.22 14.90 -53.85
C PHE A 419 -33.86 15.52 -53.60
N ARG A 420 -33.84 16.84 -53.40
CA ARG A 420 -32.64 17.60 -53.08
C ARG A 420 -32.92 18.60 -51.98
N LEU A 421 -31.92 18.77 -51.12
CA LEU A 421 -31.97 19.66 -49.96
C LEU A 421 -31.16 20.93 -50.23
N ILE A 422 -31.78 22.10 -50.01
CA ILE A 422 -31.14 23.40 -50.13
C ILE A 422 -31.21 24.12 -48.79
N CYS A 423 -30.06 24.48 -48.23
CA CYS A 423 -30.02 25.37 -47.07
C CYS A 423 -30.18 26.81 -47.54
N THR A 424 -31.33 27.42 -47.23
CA THR A 424 -31.64 28.78 -47.68
C THR A 424 -31.11 29.83 -46.71
N ARG A 425 -30.94 29.46 -45.45
CA ARG A 425 -30.30 30.30 -44.42
C ARG A 425 -29.48 29.44 -43.48
N LYS A 426 -28.19 29.77 -43.36
CA LYS A 426 -27.29 29.21 -42.36
C LYS A 426 -27.57 29.83 -40.97
N ALA A 427 -27.43 29.00 -39.93
CA ALA A 427 -27.24 29.45 -38.56
C ALA A 427 -25.94 28.87 -38.00
N GLU A 428 -25.26 29.64 -37.16
CA GLU A 428 -24.00 29.25 -36.52
C GLU A 428 -24.25 28.16 -35.46
N GLY A 429 -23.38 27.15 -35.45
CA GLY A 429 -23.41 26.03 -34.50
C GLY A 429 -24.26 24.82 -34.91
N LEU A 430 -25.07 24.89 -35.99
CA LEU A 430 -25.86 23.74 -36.43
C LEU A 430 -25.00 22.67 -37.13
N LYS A 431 -24.90 21.48 -36.52
CA LYS A 431 -24.12 20.34 -37.07
C LYS A 431 -24.87 19.01 -36.96
N ASN A 432 -24.51 18.09 -37.86
CA ASN A 432 -25.02 16.72 -37.91
C ASN A 432 -26.54 16.67 -38.01
N VAL A 433 -27.06 17.32 -39.06
CA VAL A 433 -28.49 17.44 -39.32
C VAL A 433 -28.97 16.22 -40.11
N THR A 434 -30.03 15.58 -39.63
CA THR A 434 -30.74 14.49 -40.28
C THR A 434 -32.15 14.93 -40.61
N ILE A 435 -32.56 14.87 -41.88
CA ILE A 435 -33.90 15.22 -42.34
C ILE A 435 -34.55 13.97 -42.91
N GLN A 436 -35.68 13.58 -42.34
CA GLN A 436 -36.45 12.40 -42.70
C GLN A 436 -37.78 12.82 -43.34
N ILE A 437 -38.11 12.20 -44.47
CA ILE A 437 -39.35 12.36 -45.22
C ILE A 437 -40.06 11.01 -45.21
N ASP A 438 -41.23 10.93 -44.56
CA ASP A 438 -42.07 9.74 -44.50
C ASP A 438 -43.21 9.86 -45.53
N TYR A 439 -43.45 8.80 -46.29
CA TYR A 439 -44.52 8.71 -47.28
C TYR A 439 -45.21 7.34 -47.27
N GLU A 440 -46.51 7.31 -47.53
CA GLU A 440 -47.31 6.09 -47.63
C GLU A 440 -47.40 5.60 -49.08
N VAL A 441 -47.19 4.30 -49.28
CA VAL A 441 -47.20 3.58 -50.57
C VAL A 441 -48.49 2.79 -50.73
#